data_AF-A0A382MLC1-F1
#
_entry.id   AF-A0A382MLC1-F1
#
_cell.length_a   1.000
_cell.length_b   1.000
_cell.length_c   1.000
_cell.angle_alpha   90.00
_cell.angle_beta   90.00
_cell.angle_gamma   90.00
#
_symmetry.space_group_name_H-M   'P 1'
#
loop_
_entity.id
_entity.type
_entity.pdbx_description
1 polymer ?
#
loop_
_entity_poly.entity_id
_entity_poly.type
_entity_poly.pdbx_seq_one_letter_code
_entity_poly.pdbx_strand_id
1 'polypeptide(L)'
;VSQPFNRACEVPAPAELDESLDEFWSGNAFSISRNHNLSGFERNRTYLNVAGKNFVEVSFVSGTDTDGDGRCVVPLDYNNDGRPDLIVRQVGGGAVKLYENQFPKQNWLCVSLRGVESNRLGIGARIVAKFNNRQVV
;
A
#
# COMPACT_ATOMS: atom_id res chain seq x y z
N VAL A 1 10.49 -7.93 19.54
CA VAL A 1 10.02 -7.29 18.29
C VAL A 1 8.88 -8.13 17.77
N SER A 2 7.65 -7.62 17.78
CA SER A 2 6.50 -8.32 17.18
C SER A 2 6.71 -8.35 15.68
N GLN A 3 7.33 -9.41 15.17
CA GLN A 3 7.50 -9.56 13.75
C GLN A 3 6.12 -9.70 13.09
N PRO A 4 5.77 -8.84 12.12
CA PRO A 4 4.40 -8.47 11.78
C PRO A 4 3.70 -9.49 10.87
N PHE A 5 4.00 -10.78 10.99
CA PHE A 5 3.45 -11.80 10.10
C PHE A 5 2.60 -12.85 10.83
N ASN A 6 2.48 -12.75 12.15
CA ASN A 6 1.77 -13.76 12.92
C ASN A 6 1.06 -13.13 14.12
N ARG A 7 -0.26 -12.95 14.02
CA ARG A 7 -1.09 -12.50 15.14
C ARG A 7 -1.14 -13.46 16.33
N ALA A 8 -0.72 -14.71 16.14
CA ALA A 8 -0.68 -15.73 17.19
C ALA A 8 0.70 -15.84 17.85
N CYS A 9 1.68 -14.97 17.52
CA CYS A 9 2.97 -15.00 18.19
C CYS A 9 2.91 -14.30 19.56
N GLU A 10 3.64 -14.84 20.53
CA GLU A 10 3.91 -14.15 21.78
C GLU A 10 5.00 -13.09 21.56
N VAL A 11 4.75 -11.88 22.06
CA VAL A 11 5.65 -10.75 21.86
C VAL A 11 6.01 -10.18 23.23
N PRO A 12 7.31 -9.91 23.50
CA PRO A 12 7.71 -9.29 24.76
C PRO A 12 7.03 -7.94 24.97
N ALA A 13 6.74 -7.60 26.23
CA ALA A 13 6.23 -6.29 26.58
C ALA A 13 7.15 -5.18 26.04
N PRO A 14 6.60 -4.07 25.52
CA PRO A 14 7.39 -3.02 24.89
C PRO A 14 8.23 -2.22 25.90
N ALA A 15 7.79 -2.18 27.16
CA ALA A 15 8.47 -1.56 28.30
C ALA A 15 7.95 -2.19 29.61
N GLU A 16 8.50 -1.78 30.75
CA GLU A 16 7.89 -2.03 32.06
C GLU A 16 6.57 -1.23 32.19
N LEU A 17 5.56 -1.85 32.81
CA LEU A 17 4.27 -1.22 33.06
C LEU A 17 4.41 -0.23 34.23
N ASP A 18 3.93 1.00 34.05
CA ASP A 18 3.68 1.90 35.17
C ASP A 18 2.37 1.47 35.84
N GLU A 19 2.47 0.67 36.91
CA GLU A 19 1.31 0.14 37.64
C GLU A 19 0.39 1.23 38.22
N SER A 20 0.90 2.44 38.43
CA SER A 20 0.08 3.54 38.98
C SER A 20 -0.86 4.15 37.95
N LEU A 21 -0.49 4.05 36.66
CA LEU A 21 -1.24 4.61 35.53
C LEU A 21 -1.85 3.54 34.63
N ASP A 22 -1.45 2.27 34.79
CA ASP A 22 -1.77 1.15 33.89
C ASP A 22 -1.34 1.43 32.44
N GLU A 23 -0.17 2.08 32.28
CA GLU A 23 0.35 2.53 30.99
C GLU A 23 1.84 2.16 30.79
N PHE A 24 2.26 2.05 29.52
CA PHE A 24 3.67 1.95 29.15
C PHE A 24 4.19 3.32 28.70
N TRP A 25 5.31 3.75 29.26
CA TRP A 25 5.95 5.00 28.84
C TRP A 25 7.11 4.77 27.87
N SER A 26 7.15 5.58 26.82
CA SER A 26 8.33 5.72 25.97
C SER A 26 8.94 7.09 26.19
N GLY A 27 10.21 7.16 26.59
CA GLY A 27 10.92 8.42 26.77
C GLY A 27 11.09 9.24 25.47
N ASN A 28 10.83 8.62 24.30
CA ASN A 28 10.81 9.32 23.02
C ASN A 28 9.72 8.73 22.10
N ALA A 29 8.64 9.50 21.92
CA ALA A 29 7.51 9.12 21.06
C ALA A 29 7.90 8.86 19.59
N PHE A 30 9.01 9.41 19.08
CA PHE A 30 9.49 9.16 17.71
C PHE A 30 10.30 7.87 17.56
N SER A 31 10.72 7.27 18.68
CA SER A 31 11.44 5.98 18.67
C SER A 31 10.47 4.80 18.70
N ILE A 32 9.21 5.00 19.11
CA ILE A 32 8.24 3.92 19.32
C ILE A 32 8.00 3.12 18.03
N SER A 33 7.86 3.80 16.88
CA SER A 33 7.57 3.17 15.58
C SER A 33 8.77 2.49 14.93
N ARG A 34 9.97 2.66 15.49
CA ARG A 34 11.17 1.95 15.02
C ARG A 34 11.19 0.50 15.48
N ASN A 35 10.66 0.23 16.68
CA ASN A 35 10.77 -1.07 17.34
C ASN A 35 9.40 -1.70 17.66
N HIS A 36 8.31 -0.94 17.58
CA HIS A 36 6.96 -1.37 17.93
C HIS A 36 5.96 -1.00 16.84
N ASN A 37 4.95 -1.86 16.69
CA ASN A 37 3.78 -1.56 15.86
C ASN A 37 2.79 -0.73 16.70
N LEU A 38 2.32 0.38 16.14
CA LEU A 38 1.34 1.26 16.80
C LEU A 38 -0.10 0.79 16.55
N SER A 39 -0.30 -0.02 15.51
CA SER A 39 -1.60 -0.58 15.11
C SER A 39 -1.38 -2.05 14.72
N GLY A 40 -0.83 -2.83 15.66
CA GLY A 40 -0.54 -4.24 15.42
C GLY A 40 -1.79 -5.02 15.02
N PHE A 41 -1.67 -5.86 13.99
CA PHE A 41 -2.72 -6.76 13.51
C PHE A 41 -3.99 -6.08 12.97
N GLU A 42 -3.92 -4.78 12.68
CA GLU A 42 -4.94 -4.15 11.85
C GLU A 42 -4.84 -4.71 10.42
N ARG A 43 -5.89 -5.42 9.98
CA ARG A 43 -5.90 -6.06 8.67
C ARG A 43 -5.94 -5.01 7.56
N ASN A 44 -5.11 -5.19 6.54
CA ASN A 44 -5.25 -4.45 5.29
C ASN A 44 -6.63 -4.69 4.67
N ARG A 45 -7.23 -3.64 4.11
CA ARG A 45 -8.49 -3.73 3.37
C ARG A 45 -8.33 -3.32 1.92
N THR A 46 -8.74 -4.20 1.02
CA THR A 46 -8.82 -4.03 -0.43
C THR A 46 -10.28 -4.07 -0.84
N TYR A 47 -10.72 -3.04 -1.56
CA TYR A 47 -12.08 -2.91 -2.02
C TYR A 47 -12.12 -2.90 -3.54
N LEU A 48 -12.89 -3.81 -4.13
CA LEU A 48 -13.14 -3.85 -5.56
C LEU A 48 -14.31 -2.95 -5.91
N ASN A 49 -14.08 -2.01 -6.83
CA ASN A 49 -15.15 -1.18 -7.39
C ASN A 49 -16.07 -2.04 -8.29
N VAL A 50 -17.37 -2.01 -8.02
CA VAL A 50 -18.40 -2.68 -8.81
C VAL A 50 -19.22 -1.65 -9.58
N ALA A 51 -18.91 -1.53 -10.87
CA ALA A 51 -19.62 -0.70 -11.85
C ALA A 51 -19.77 0.78 -11.46
N GLY A 52 -18.81 1.33 -10.71
CA GLY A 52 -18.79 2.74 -10.28
C GLY A 52 -19.82 3.10 -9.21
N LYS A 53 -20.53 2.12 -8.64
CA LYS A 53 -21.66 2.37 -7.73
C LYS A 53 -21.43 1.82 -6.33
N ASN A 54 -20.69 0.73 -6.21
CA ASN A 54 -20.47 0.03 -4.95
C ASN A 54 -19.02 -0.43 -4.83
N PHE A 55 -18.66 -0.82 -3.62
CA PHE A 55 -17.38 -1.44 -3.30
C PHE A 55 -17.60 -2.74 -2.54
N VAL A 56 -16.93 -3.80 -2.96
CA VAL A 56 -16.93 -5.08 -2.27
C VAL A 56 -15.56 -5.27 -1.63
N GLU A 57 -15.54 -5.57 -0.34
CA GLU A 57 -14.32 -5.94 0.38
C GLU A 57 -13.84 -7.31 -0.12
N VAL A 58 -12.60 -7.40 -0.60
CA VAL A 58 -12.06 -8.59 -1.26
C VAL A 58 -10.71 -9.04 -0.71
N SER A 59 -10.22 -8.46 0.39
CA SER A 59 -8.82 -8.65 0.85
C SER A 59 -8.45 -10.11 1.04
N PHE A 60 -9.36 -10.88 1.64
CA PHE A 60 -9.14 -12.31 1.87
C PHE A 60 -9.04 -13.08 0.56
N VAL A 61 -10.00 -12.87 -0.35
CA VAL A 61 -10.06 -13.61 -1.62
C VAL A 61 -9.00 -13.15 -2.63
N SER A 62 -8.53 -11.90 -2.54
CA SER A 62 -7.40 -11.40 -3.34
C SER A 62 -6.03 -11.72 -2.74
N GLY A 63 -5.98 -12.26 -1.52
CA GLY A 63 -4.72 -12.54 -0.81
C GLY A 63 -3.95 -11.29 -0.39
N THR A 64 -4.57 -10.10 -0.41
CA THR A 64 -3.96 -8.84 0.01
C THR A 64 -4.13 -8.55 1.50
N ASP A 65 -4.88 -9.40 2.18
CA ASP A 65 -5.00 -9.43 3.62
C ASP A 65 -3.71 -9.92 4.29
N THR A 66 -3.30 -9.24 5.35
CA THR A 66 -2.05 -9.51 6.07
C THR A 66 -2.22 -9.12 7.53
N ASP A 67 -1.54 -9.86 8.40
CA ASP A 67 -1.45 -9.59 9.83
C ASP A 67 -0.49 -8.45 10.17
N GLY A 68 0.19 -7.89 9.17
CA GLY A 68 1.17 -6.84 9.40
C GLY A 68 0.57 -5.44 9.41
N ASP A 69 1.24 -4.56 10.14
CA ASP A 69 0.88 -3.14 10.28
C ASP A 69 1.26 -2.38 8.99
N GLY A 70 0.37 -2.44 7.99
CA GLY A 70 0.53 -1.78 6.69
C GLY A 70 0.39 -0.26 6.79
N ARG A 71 1.35 0.49 6.26
CA ARG A 71 1.33 1.98 6.30
C ARG A 71 1.45 2.67 4.97
N CYS A 72 1.95 1.99 3.96
CA CYS A 72 2.13 2.57 2.64
C CYS A 72 1.76 1.55 1.57
N VAL A 73 1.00 2.01 0.58
CA VAL A 73 0.66 1.27 -0.63
C VAL A 73 1.03 2.14 -1.83
N VAL A 74 1.76 1.55 -2.78
CA VAL A 74 2.16 2.21 -4.03
C VAL A 74 1.66 1.36 -5.19
N PRO A 75 0.73 1.86 -6.02
CA PRO A 75 0.37 1.20 -7.26
C PRO A 75 1.48 1.38 -8.30
N LEU A 76 1.90 0.29 -8.94
CA LEU A 76 2.94 0.28 -9.98
C LEU A 76 2.70 -0.92 -10.91
N ASP A 77 2.77 -0.73 -12.22
CA ASP A 77 2.87 -1.84 -13.17
C ASP A 77 4.33 -2.33 -13.19
N TYR A 78 4.68 -3.26 -12.29
CA TYR A 78 6.10 -3.61 -12.06
C TYR A 78 6.67 -4.47 -13.19
N ASN A 79 5.81 -5.25 -13.85
CA ASN A 79 6.18 -6.20 -14.88
C ASN A 79 5.88 -5.70 -16.31
N ASN A 80 5.38 -4.47 -16.46
CA ASN A 80 5.01 -3.82 -17.73
C ASN A 80 3.96 -4.60 -18.52
N ASP A 81 2.94 -5.12 -17.85
CA ASP A 81 1.86 -5.88 -18.49
C ASP A 81 0.53 -5.12 -18.60
N GLY A 82 0.53 -3.85 -18.20
CA GLY A 82 -0.62 -2.95 -18.25
C GLY A 82 -1.60 -3.10 -17.09
N ARG A 83 -1.31 -3.94 -16.10
CA ARG A 83 -2.11 -4.08 -14.88
C ARG A 83 -1.34 -3.48 -13.70
N PRO A 84 -1.87 -2.44 -13.04
CA PRO A 84 -1.24 -1.92 -11.83
C PRO A 84 -1.20 -2.98 -10.74
N ASP A 85 0.00 -3.29 -10.25
CA ASP A 85 0.28 -4.11 -9.08
C ASP A 85 0.35 -3.24 -7.83
N LEU A 86 0.46 -3.88 -6.66
CA LEU A 86 0.56 -3.15 -5.38
C LEU A 86 1.86 -3.49 -4.66
N ILE A 87 2.64 -2.47 -4.35
CA ILE A 87 3.77 -2.55 -3.42
C ILE A 87 3.30 -2.07 -2.05
N VAL A 88 3.45 -2.90 -1.02
CA VAL A 88 3.02 -2.57 0.35
C VAL A 88 4.19 -2.62 1.32
N ARG A 89 4.35 -1.55 2.09
CA ARG A 89 5.31 -1.45 3.19
C ARG A 89 4.60 -1.48 4.54
N GLN A 90 5.16 -2.28 5.43
CA GLN A 90 4.70 -2.46 6.81
C GLN A 90 5.70 -1.85 7.80
N VAL A 91 5.20 -1.44 8.97
CA VAL A 91 6.00 -1.04 10.14
C VAL A 91 6.57 -2.28 10.83
N GLY A 92 7.61 -2.09 11.66
CA GLY A 92 8.24 -3.18 12.40
C GLY A 92 9.26 -4.01 11.59
N GLY A 93 9.47 -3.66 10.31
CA GLY A 93 10.46 -4.30 9.43
C GLY A 93 9.89 -5.42 8.56
N GLY A 94 10.76 -6.31 8.09
CA GLY A 94 10.41 -7.39 7.16
C GLY A 94 10.46 -6.98 5.69
N ALA A 95 10.22 -7.96 4.81
CA ALA A 95 10.24 -7.75 3.38
C ALA A 95 9.09 -6.83 2.92
N VAL A 96 9.38 -6.00 1.91
CA VAL A 96 8.34 -5.31 1.14
C VAL A 96 7.47 -6.37 0.45
N LYS A 97 6.14 -6.19 0.51
CA LYS A 97 5.20 -7.09 -0.16
C LYS A 97 4.90 -6.56 -1.56
N LEU A 98 4.90 -7.45 -2.53
CA LEU A 98 4.43 -7.20 -3.89
C LEU A 98 3.21 -8.08 -4.15
N TYR A 99 2.10 -7.47 -4.51
CA TYR A 99 0.88 -8.16 -4.93
C TYR A 99 0.71 -7.96 -6.43
N GLU A 100 1.00 -9.01 -7.19
CA GLU A 100 0.82 -9.01 -8.64
C GLU A 100 -0.67 -9.08 -9.00
N ASN A 101 -1.10 -8.22 -9.91
CA ASN A 101 -2.46 -8.13 -10.35
C ASN A 101 -2.77 -9.24 -11.37
N GLN A 102 -3.66 -10.15 -10.98
CA GLN A 102 -4.10 -11.29 -11.80
C GLN A 102 -5.50 -11.11 -12.41
N PHE A 103 -6.05 -9.89 -12.43
CA PHE A 103 -7.28 -9.63 -13.18
C PHE A 103 -7.09 -9.88 -14.69
N PRO A 104 -8.16 -10.15 -15.46
CA PRO A 104 -8.06 -10.37 -16.89
C PRO A 104 -7.30 -9.24 -17.60
N LYS A 105 -6.44 -9.62 -18.56
CA LYS A 105 -5.71 -8.67 -19.40
C LYS A 105 -6.67 -7.72 -20.12
N GLN A 106 -6.27 -6.45 -20.20
CA GLN A 106 -6.99 -5.40 -20.92
C GLN A 106 -6.06 -4.70 -21.90
N ASN A 107 -6.63 -3.86 -22.76
CA ASN A 107 -5.86 -2.99 -23.64
C ASN A 107 -5.24 -1.84 -22.83
N TRP A 108 -3.97 -1.56 -23.07
CA TRP A 108 -3.23 -0.49 -22.41
C TRP A 108 -2.27 0.20 -23.39
N LEU A 109 -1.81 1.39 -23.02
CA LEU A 109 -0.86 2.18 -23.78
C LEU A 109 0.17 2.79 -22.83
N CYS A 110 1.46 2.63 -23.14
CA CYS A 110 2.53 3.38 -22.51
C CYS A 110 2.84 4.64 -23.32
N VAL A 111 2.85 5.81 -22.68
CA VAL A 111 3.21 7.09 -23.31
C VAL A 111 4.44 7.66 -22.63
N SER A 112 5.55 7.75 -23.36
CA SER A 112 6.77 8.44 -22.91
C SER A 112 6.82 9.85 -23.51
N LEU A 113 7.00 10.86 -22.67
CA LEU A 113 7.16 12.24 -23.10
C LEU A 113 8.63 12.63 -23.16
N ARG A 114 9.03 13.40 -24.17
CA ARG A 114 10.35 14.03 -24.27
C ARG A 114 10.22 15.44 -24.81
N GLY A 115 10.49 16.41 -23.93
CA GLY A 115 10.50 17.83 -24.32
C GLY A 115 11.73 18.16 -25.17
N VAL A 116 11.54 19.03 -26.16
CA VAL A 116 12.62 19.65 -26.95
C VAL A 116 12.73 21.13 -26.58
N GLU A 117 11.62 21.87 -26.73
CA GLU A 117 11.52 23.28 -26.29
C GLU A 117 11.19 23.41 -24.80
N SER A 118 10.36 22.49 -24.29
CA SER A 118 10.01 22.40 -22.86
C SER A 118 10.99 21.50 -22.10
N ASN A 119 10.81 21.37 -20.78
CA ASN A 119 11.68 20.52 -19.97
C ASN A 119 11.72 19.08 -20.50
N ARG A 120 12.93 18.52 -20.60
CA ARG A 120 13.19 17.23 -21.25
C ARG A 120 12.40 16.06 -20.65
N LEU A 121 12.06 16.16 -19.37
CA LEU A 121 11.33 15.14 -18.61
C LEU A 121 9.80 15.23 -18.78
N GLY A 122 9.27 16.27 -19.45
CA GLY A 122 7.83 16.46 -19.62
C GLY A 122 7.08 16.76 -18.32
N ILE A 123 7.77 17.24 -17.27
CA ILE A 123 7.17 17.59 -15.98
C ILE A 123 6.10 18.66 -16.20
N GLY A 124 4.91 18.42 -15.67
CA GLY A 124 3.74 19.31 -15.81
C GLY A 124 2.97 19.15 -17.12
N ALA A 125 3.38 18.26 -18.03
CA ALA A 125 2.61 17.96 -19.24
C ALA A 125 1.28 17.27 -18.91
N ARG A 126 0.24 17.56 -19.71
CA ARG A 126 -1.08 16.93 -19.62
C ARG A 126 -1.35 16.14 -20.90
N ILE A 127 -1.67 14.85 -20.75
CA ILE A 127 -2.08 13.98 -21.86
C ILE A 127 -3.61 13.99 -21.91
N VAL A 128 -4.18 14.06 -23.10
CA VAL A 128 -5.63 13.97 -23.32
C VAL A 128 -5.88 12.94 -24.41
N ALA A 129 -6.62 11.89 -24.08
CA ALA A 129 -7.03 10.87 -25.04
C ALA A 129 -8.46 11.16 -25.53
N LYS A 130 -8.67 11.18 -26.85
CA LYS A 130 -9.98 11.37 -27.48
C LYS A 130 -10.37 10.11 -28.24
N PHE A 131 -11.53 9.56 -27.92
CA PHE A 131 -12.11 8.38 -28.58
C PHE A 131 -13.57 8.68 -28.93
N ASN A 132 -13.89 8.79 -30.23
CA ASN A 132 -15.19 9.27 -30.71
C ASN A 132 -15.57 10.60 -30.02
N ASN A 133 -16.74 10.66 -29.37
CA ASN A 133 -17.20 11.83 -28.63
C ASN A 133 -16.78 11.82 -27.15
N ARG A 134 -15.91 10.90 -26.72
CA ARG A 134 -15.42 10.79 -25.33
C ARG A 134 -14.00 11.36 -25.22
N GLN A 135 -13.78 12.12 -24.16
CA GLN A 135 -12.46 12.59 -23.76
C GLN A 135 -12.11 11.98 -22.40
N VAL A 136 -10.89 11.48 -22.28
CA VAL A 136 -10.26 11.07 -21.02
C VAL A 136 -9.06 11.99 -20.81
N VAL A 137 -9.00 12.61 -19.63
CA VAL A 137 -7.92 13.52 -19.20
C VAL A 137 -7.17 12.85 -18.07
#